data_AF-A0A961AIH2-F1
#
_entry.id   AF-A0A961AIH2-F1
#
_cell.length_a   1.000
_cell.length_b   1.000
_cell.length_c   1.000
_cell.angle_alpha   90.00
_cell.angle_beta   90.00
_cell.angle_gamma   90.00
#
_symmetry.space_group_name_H-M   'P 1'
#
loop_
_entity.id
_entity.type
_entity.pdbx_description
1 polymer ?
#
loop_
_entity_poly.entity_id
_entity_poly.type
_entity_poly.pdbx_seq_one_letter_code
_entity_poly.pdbx_strand_id
1 'polypeptide(L)'
;GSDLLVDPGTDFTKLPLKEMLNLHVHWGTKEAGVNDLRYDESDLGHPNSYVYDIKEVVDAHTLRLHMPAKVTDEITYSIGRRSYAHFRVSNSEFYLLDTRGARDMHDTMHREQKGVSMIGGAQREWLLDSMKNSDADFFFVVSTVPFMIPHAGAGGFEAADNKEEAWTAFIAERELLIAEWEKLGKPVFVMTGDLHNSFAIKITDSIWEFCCGPHNSVNHVPRDDEMDRPATGMFKFGPRACDIRWSSYILPDLDRMERMYPHFAVVQVNNVFNMPQKLGDTRWVAFPHPQVVVQYFDGRTGEMDYAEAISMPRK
;
A
#
# COMPACT_ATOMS: atom_id res chain seq x y z
N GLY A 1 2.06 29.36 21.73
CA GLY A 1 2.36 28.53 20.56
C GLY A 1 3.59 29.05 19.85
N SER A 2 4.41 28.16 19.32
CA SER A 2 5.61 28.45 18.52
C SER A 2 5.77 27.34 17.47
N ASP A 3 6.48 27.60 16.38
CA ASP A 3 6.95 26.59 15.43
C ASP A 3 8.22 25.86 15.94
N LEU A 4 8.72 26.22 17.11
CA LEU A 4 9.86 25.57 17.75
C LEU A 4 9.39 24.52 18.77
N LEU A 5 9.84 23.28 18.56
CA LEU A 5 9.81 22.23 19.58
C LEU A 5 11.14 22.22 20.31
N VAL A 6 11.13 22.40 21.63
CA VAL A 6 12.32 22.33 22.49
C VAL A 6 12.24 21.09 23.36
N ASP A 7 13.23 20.20 23.25
CA ASP A 7 13.36 18.99 24.06
C ASP A 7 14.79 18.86 24.61
N PRO A 8 15.02 19.26 25.89
CA PRO A 8 16.32 19.14 26.54
C PRO A 8 16.82 17.69 26.70
N GLY A 9 15.92 16.70 26.59
CA GLY A 9 16.24 15.28 26.76
C GLY A 9 16.74 14.60 25.47
N THR A 10 16.58 15.25 24.32
CA THR A 10 16.88 14.67 23.01
C THR A 10 17.94 15.49 22.28
N ASP A 11 18.91 14.82 21.64
CA ASP A 11 19.89 15.45 20.74
C ASP A 11 19.49 15.23 19.28
N PHE A 12 18.76 16.18 18.71
CA PHE A 12 18.25 16.13 17.34
C PHE A 12 19.36 16.16 16.27
N THR A 13 20.57 16.61 16.60
CA THR A 13 21.70 16.56 15.63
C THR A 13 22.12 15.13 15.29
N LYS A 14 21.73 14.16 16.13
CA LYS A 14 21.97 12.73 15.91
C LYS A 14 20.90 12.05 15.07
N LEU A 15 19.81 12.74 14.72
CA LEU A 15 18.76 12.18 13.87
C LEU A 15 19.20 12.18 12.40
N PRO A 16 19.15 11.02 11.71
CA PRO A 16 19.39 10.97 10.28
C PRO A 16 18.13 11.49 9.55
N LEU A 17 17.93 12.82 9.47
CA LEU A 17 16.71 13.44 8.94
C LEU A 17 16.25 12.89 7.58
N LYS A 18 17.19 12.49 6.72
CA LYS A 18 16.87 11.91 5.40
C LYS A 18 16.14 10.56 5.49
N GLU A 19 16.24 9.87 6.61
CA GLU A 19 15.56 8.60 6.90
C GLU A 19 14.30 8.79 7.76
N MET A 20 14.05 10.01 8.25
CA MET A 20 12.91 10.31 9.12
C MET A 20 11.68 10.75 8.31
N LEU A 21 10.53 10.63 8.96
CA LEU A 21 9.22 11.12 8.54
C LEU A 21 8.75 12.22 9.52
N ASN A 22 7.45 12.48 9.50
CA ASN A 22 6.81 13.52 10.29
C ASN A 22 6.91 13.24 11.79
N LEU A 23 6.86 14.32 12.57
CA LEU A 23 6.69 14.32 14.00
C LEU A 23 5.20 14.24 14.34
N HIS A 24 4.81 13.24 15.10
CA HIS A 24 3.44 13.08 15.58
C HIS A 24 3.38 13.46 17.05
N VAL A 25 2.68 14.55 17.36
CA VAL A 25 2.33 14.90 18.75
C VAL A 25 1.14 14.05 19.15
N HIS A 26 1.28 13.32 20.25
CA HIS A 26 0.29 12.33 20.66
C HIS A 26 -0.98 12.98 21.19
N TRP A 27 -2.08 12.23 21.10
CA TRP A 27 -3.40 12.65 21.54
C TRP A 27 -3.47 12.99 23.04
N GLY A 28 -2.72 12.27 23.87
CA GLY A 28 -2.52 12.59 25.29
C GLY A 28 -3.67 12.22 26.23
N THR A 29 -4.77 11.64 25.74
CA THR A 29 -5.87 11.15 26.59
C THR A 29 -5.70 9.69 26.99
N LYS A 30 -6.46 9.21 27.99
CA LYS A 30 -6.44 7.80 28.43
C LYS A 30 -7.07 6.86 27.39
N GLU A 31 -7.90 7.38 26.50
CA GLU A 31 -8.53 6.66 25.39
C GLU A 31 -7.70 6.69 24.09
N ALA A 32 -6.49 7.25 24.10
CA ALA A 32 -5.63 7.27 22.92
C ALA A 32 -5.42 5.86 22.36
N GLY A 33 -5.80 5.66 21.09
CA GLY A 33 -5.71 4.37 20.38
C GLY A 33 -6.89 3.43 20.59
N VAL A 34 -7.94 3.84 21.32
CA VAL A 34 -9.20 3.10 21.38
C VAL A 34 -9.94 3.26 20.05
N ASN A 35 -10.33 2.14 19.45
CA ASN A 35 -11.08 2.12 18.18
C ASN A 35 -12.57 2.38 18.41
N ASP A 36 -12.92 3.64 18.67
CA ASP A 36 -14.30 4.11 18.89
C ASP A 36 -14.42 5.57 18.43
N LEU A 37 -15.28 5.81 17.44
CA LEU A 37 -15.43 7.11 16.77
C LEU A 37 -15.81 8.24 17.74
N ARG A 38 -16.40 7.92 18.90
CA ARG A 38 -16.77 8.93 19.90
C ARG A 38 -15.55 9.61 20.53
N TYR A 39 -14.35 9.06 20.37
CA TYR A 39 -13.10 9.64 20.86
C TYR A 39 -12.28 10.35 19.77
N ASP A 40 -12.75 10.33 18.52
CA ASP A 40 -12.04 10.92 17.37
C ASP A 40 -12.33 12.42 17.17
N GLU A 41 -13.02 13.07 18.12
CA GLU A 41 -13.29 14.51 18.05
C GLU A 41 -12.03 15.34 18.38
N SER A 42 -11.64 16.20 17.44
CA SER A 42 -10.39 17.00 17.46
C SER A 42 -10.14 17.85 18.71
N ASP A 43 -11.18 18.16 19.48
CA ASP A 43 -11.16 18.98 20.69
C ASP A 43 -11.05 18.16 21.99
N LEU A 44 -11.14 16.83 21.92
CA LEU A 44 -10.97 15.95 23.09
C LEU A 44 -9.50 15.68 23.41
N GLY A 45 -8.61 15.82 22.42
CA GLY A 45 -7.17 15.59 22.56
C GLY A 45 -6.39 16.80 23.07
N HIS A 46 -5.08 16.61 23.23
CA HIS A 46 -4.15 17.71 23.49
C HIS A 46 -4.27 18.76 22.36
N PRO A 47 -4.31 20.08 22.63
CA PRO A 47 -4.55 21.09 21.59
C PRO A 47 -3.51 21.11 20.46
N ASN A 48 -2.28 20.68 20.76
CA ASN A 48 -1.19 20.52 19.80
C ASN A 48 -1.10 19.11 19.19
N SER A 49 -2.03 18.19 19.47
CA SER A 49 -2.03 16.86 18.85
C SER A 49 -2.26 16.98 17.36
N TYR A 50 -1.23 16.68 16.57
CA TYR A 50 -1.22 16.80 15.12
C TYR A 50 0.02 16.12 14.52
N VAL A 51 0.07 16.04 13.19
CA VAL A 51 1.23 15.57 12.43
C VAL A 51 1.98 16.76 11.85
N TYR A 52 3.25 16.89 12.20
CA TYR A 52 4.12 18.01 11.84
C TYR A 52 5.30 17.56 11.00
N ASP A 53 5.47 18.11 9.79
CA ASP A 53 6.77 18.02 9.11
C ASP A 53 7.86 18.74 9.93
N ILE A 54 9.03 18.12 9.98
CA ILE A 54 10.26 18.72 10.52
C ILE A 54 10.92 19.53 9.41
N LYS A 55 11.03 20.85 9.58
CA LYS A 55 11.68 21.75 8.60
C LYS A 55 13.19 21.78 8.76
N GLU A 56 13.67 21.91 9.99
CA GLU A 56 15.10 21.96 10.29
C GLU A 56 15.40 21.55 11.74
N VAL A 57 16.61 21.02 11.95
CA VAL A 57 17.24 20.96 13.27
C VAL A 57 17.91 22.32 13.51
N VAL A 58 17.37 23.10 14.44
CA VAL A 58 17.90 24.43 14.77
C VAL A 58 19.17 24.30 15.61
N ASP A 59 19.13 23.43 16.62
CA ASP A 59 20.26 23.04 17.45
C ASP A 59 20.02 21.64 18.04
N ALA A 60 20.89 21.19 18.94
CA ALA A 60 20.79 19.87 19.56
C ALA A 60 19.44 19.61 20.22
N HIS A 61 18.77 20.62 20.77
CA HIS A 61 17.55 20.45 21.56
C HIS A 61 16.34 21.13 20.94
N THR A 62 16.46 21.64 19.71
CA THR A 62 15.40 22.42 19.08
C THR A 62 15.14 21.99 17.63
N LEU A 63 13.88 21.65 17.33
CA LEU A 63 13.37 21.47 15.96
C LEU A 63 12.52 22.67 15.56
N ARG A 64 12.57 23.04 14.28
CA ARG A 64 11.53 23.87 13.65
C ARG A 64 10.54 22.99 12.90
N LEU A 65 9.25 23.18 13.18
CA LEU A 65 8.14 22.48 12.54
C LEU A 65 7.51 23.33 11.43
N HIS A 66 6.77 22.71 10.51
CA HIS A 66 6.19 23.43 9.37
C HIS A 66 5.12 24.47 9.71
N MET A 67 4.50 24.33 10.89
CA MET A 67 3.47 25.22 11.38
C MET A 67 3.59 25.40 12.90
N PRO A 68 3.15 26.55 13.44
CA PRO A 68 3.21 26.79 14.87
C PRO A 68 2.22 25.90 15.65
N ALA A 69 2.63 25.49 16.84
CA ALA A 69 1.75 24.90 17.85
C ALA A 69 0.64 25.89 18.25
N LYS A 70 -0.57 25.39 18.52
CA LYS A 70 -1.72 26.21 18.92
C LYS A 70 -1.51 26.84 20.30
N VAL A 71 -0.98 26.05 21.24
CA VAL A 71 -0.69 26.48 22.62
C VAL A 71 0.78 26.24 22.97
N THR A 72 1.27 26.89 24.03
CA THR A 72 2.56 26.55 24.63
C THR A 72 2.28 25.61 25.80
N ASP A 73 2.73 24.36 25.68
CA ASP A 73 2.51 23.32 26.71
C ASP A 73 3.53 22.19 26.55
N GLU A 74 3.62 21.30 27.54
CA GLU A 74 4.38 20.05 27.46
C GLU A 74 3.64 19.01 26.61
N ILE A 75 4.38 18.25 25.81
CA ILE A 75 3.82 17.25 24.90
C ILE A 75 4.59 15.93 24.96
N THR A 76 3.93 14.86 24.58
CA THR A 76 4.59 13.62 24.14
C THR A 76 4.52 13.51 22.63
N TYR A 77 5.59 13.01 22.02
CA TYR A 77 5.67 12.91 20.57
C TYR A 77 6.50 11.70 20.13
N SER A 78 6.37 11.37 18.85
CA SER A 78 7.21 10.39 18.16
C SER A 78 7.57 10.90 16.78
N ILE A 79 8.77 10.57 16.30
CA ILE A 79 9.20 10.87 14.92
C ILE A 79 9.14 9.58 14.12
N GLY A 80 8.39 9.58 13.03
CA GLY A 80 8.31 8.42 12.15
C GLY A 80 9.64 8.13 11.45
N ARG A 81 9.84 6.87 11.05
CA ARG A 81 10.96 6.45 10.20
C ARG A 81 10.43 6.00 8.85
N ARG A 82 11.12 6.36 7.77
CA ARG A 82 10.82 5.84 6.44
C ARG A 82 10.95 4.32 6.44
N SER A 83 9.87 3.64 6.07
CA SER A 83 9.76 2.18 6.18
C SER A 83 9.48 1.53 4.83
N TYR A 84 10.11 2.05 3.77
CA TYR A 84 10.11 1.45 2.44
C TYR A 84 11.50 0.91 2.10
N ALA A 85 11.55 -0.15 1.30
CA ALA A 85 12.80 -0.80 0.91
C ALA A 85 12.61 -1.56 -0.40
N HIS A 86 13.70 -2.06 -0.98
CA HIS A 86 13.60 -3.02 -2.07
C HIS A 86 14.63 -4.15 -1.88
N PHE A 87 14.36 -5.28 -2.50
CA PHE A 87 15.31 -6.38 -2.60
C PHE A 87 15.14 -7.10 -3.94
N ARG A 88 16.14 -7.91 -4.30
CA ARG A 88 16.16 -8.64 -5.57
C ARG A 88 16.20 -10.14 -5.33
N VAL A 89 15.48 -10.86 -6.17
CA VAL A 89 15.56 -12.31 -6.28
C VAL A 89 15.72 -12.65 -7.76
N SER A 90 16.93 -13.03 -8.16
CA SER A 90 17.25 -13.29 -9.58
C SER A 90 16.92 -12.08 -10.46
N ASN A 91 16.16 -12.26 -11.55
CA ASN A 91 15.70 -11.20 -12.46
C ASN A 91 14.40 -10.52 -12.01
N SER A 92 14.02 -10.64 -10.74
CA SER A 92 12.85 -9.97 -10.17
C SER A 92 13.26 -9.01 -9.07
N GLU A 93 12.60 -7.87 -9.02
CA GLU A 93 12.83 -6.85 -8.00
C GLU A 93 11.54 -6.51 -7.27
N PHE A 94 11.63 -6.47 -5.95
CA PHE A 94 10.51 -6.31 -5.03
C PHE A 94 10.66 -4.98 -4.30
N TYR A 95 9.67 -4.13 -4.44
CA TYR A 95 9.57 -2.82 -3.80
C TYR A 95 8.53 -2.91 -2.69
N LEU A 96 8.96 -2.72 -1.45
CA LEU A 96 8.10 -2.67 -0.28
C LEU A 96 7.73 -1.21 -0.04
N LEU A 97 6.46 -0.86 -0.27
CA LEU A 97 5.97 0.50 -0.07
C LEU A 97 5.46 0.70 1.36
N ASP A 98 5.76 1.87 1.91
CA ASP A 98 5.02 2.44 3.04
C ASP A 98 3.90 3.32 2.46
N THR A 99 2.63 2.95 2.67
CA THR A 99 1.46 3.71 2.20
C THR A 99 0.72 4.41 3.35
N ARG A 100 1.42 4.62 4.48
CA ARG A 100 0.85 5.18 5.71
C ARG A 100 1.68 6.35 6.22
N GLY A 101 3.00 6.21 6.27
CA GLY A 101 3.90 7.14 6.95
C GLY A 101 4.00 8.54 6.33
N ALA A 102 3.90 8.65 5.00
CA ALA A 102 4.00 9.93 4.26
C ALA A 102 2.74 10.23 3.45
N ARG A 103 1.61 9.63 3.82
CA ARG A 103 0.34 9.80 3.12
C ARG A 103 -0.30 11.13 3.49
N ASP A 104 -0.75 11.85 2.48
CA ASP A 104 -1.56 13.05 2.63
C ASP A 104 -3.00 12.71 2.98
N MET A 105 -3.69 13.64 3.63
CA MET A 105 -5.13 13.55 3.81
C MET A 105 -5.84 13.68 2.46
N HIS A 106 -6.68 12.70 2.11
CA HIS A 106 -7.48 12.72 0.88
C HIS A 106 -8.87 13.34 1.09
N ASP A 107 -9.49 13.71 -0.03
CA ASP A 107 -10.88 14.14 -0.10
C ASP A 107 -11.61 13.28 -1.14
N THR A 108 -12.57 12.46 -0.69
CA THR A 108 -13.33 11.57 -1.58
C THR A 108 -14.25 12.31 -2.55
N MET A 109 -14.52 13.60 -2.32
CA MET A 109 -15.25 14.48 -3.24
C MET A 109 -14.33 15.03 -4.34
N HIS A 110 -13.01 15.03 -4.12
CA HIS A 110 -12.01 15.59 -5.03
C HIS A 110 -10.84 14.62 -5.27
N ARG A 111 -11.15 13.34 -5.52
CA ARG A 111 -10.16 12.24 -5.69
C ARG A 111 -9.10 12.47 -6.78
N GLU A 112 -9.40 13.31 -7.76
CA GLU A 112 -8.49 13.66 -8.86
C GLU A 112 -7.55 14.84 -8.53
N GLN A 113 -7.64 15.39 -7.31
CA GLN A 113 -6.80 16.50 -6.87
C GLN A 113 -5.32 16.15 -7.03
N LYS A 114 -4.61 16.99 -7.77
CA LYS A 114 -3.17 16.86 -7.95
C LYS A 114 -2.45 17.32 -6.68
N GLY A 115 -1.31 16.68 -6.41
CA GLY A 115 -0.44 17.05 -5.30
C GLY A 115 -0.73 16.31 -3.99
N VAL A 116 -1.85 15.58 -3.90
CA VAL A 116 -2.13 14.64 -2.82
C VAL A 116 -1.44 13.30 -3.14
N SER A 117 -0.79 12.70 -2.15
CA SER A 117 0.06 11.52 -2.31
C SER A 117 -0.23 10.43 -1.28
N MET A 118 -0.26 9.17 -1.73
CA MET A 118 -0.37 7.96 -0.90
C MET A 118 0.98 7.60 -0.25
N ILE A 119 2.09 7.83 -0.95
CA ILE A 119 3.44 7.39 -0.53
C ILE A 119 4.42 8.54 -0.28
N GLY A 120 4.00 9.79 -0.49
CA GLY A 120 4.86 10.96 -0.45
C GLY A 120 5.81 11.08 -1.65
N GLY A 121 6.23 12.32 -1.94
CA GLY A 121 7.08 12.61 -3.10
C GLY A 121 8.43 11.88 -3.08
N ALA A 122 9.08 11.80 -1.91
CA ALA A 122 10.40 11.19 -1.79
C ALA A 122 10.41 9.68 -2.10
N GLN A 123 9.39 8.93 -1.63
CA GLN A 123 9.28 7.50 -1.91
C GLN A 123 8.86 7.26 -3.36
N ARG A 124 7.98 8.11 -3.91
CA ARG A 124 7.59 8.04 -5.32
C ARG A 124 8.78 8.24 -6.27
N GLU A 125 9.58 9.27 -6.04
CA GLU A 125 10.79 9.54 -6.84
C GLU A 125 11.78 8.38 -6.72
N TRP A 126 12.05 7.91 -5.50
CA TRP A 126 12.89 6.75 -5.26
C TRP A 126 12.41 5.49 -6.00
N LEU A 127 11.11 5.19 -5.96
CA LEU A 127 10.52 4.03 -6.64
C LEU A 127 10.73 4.11 -8.15
N LEU A 128 10.32 5.24 -8.75
CA LEU A 128 10.38 5.42 -10.20
C LEU A 128 11.82 5.44 -10.71
N ASP A 129 12.73 6.12 -10.03
CA ASP A 129 14.14 6.17 -10.40
C ASP A 129 14.80 4.79 -10.24
N SER A 130 14.49 4.05 -9.18
CA SER A 130 15.01 2.70 -8.97
C SER A 130 14.54 1.74 -10.06
N MET A 131 13.23 1.73 -10.36
CA MET A 131 12.67 0.87 -11.41
C MET A 131 13.23 1.19 -12.80
N LYS A 132 13.39 2.49 -13.12
CA LYS A 132 13.94 2.95 -14.39
C LYS A 132 15.40 2.51 -14.59
N ASN A 133 16.19 2.48 -13.52
CA ASN A 133 17.60 2.08 -13.56
C ASN A 133 17.81 0.56 -13.41
N SER A 134 16.74 -0.21 -13.21
CA SER A 134 16.81 -1.64 -12.96
C SER A 134 16.78 -2.48 -14.24
N ASP A 135 17.64 -3.50 -14.26
CA ASP A 135 17.71 -4.51 -15.31
C ASP A 135 16.77 -5.71 -15.07
N ALA A 136 15.99 -5.73 -13.98
CA ALA A 136 15.06 -6.81 -13.68
C ALA A 136 14.01 -7.00 -14.79
N ASP A 137 13.60 -8.23 -15.07
CA ASP A 137 12.53 -8.54 -16.02
C ASP A 137 11.14 -8.31 -15.40
N PHE A 138 11.02 -8.50 -14.08
CA PHE A 138 9.75 -8.36 -13.35
C PHE A 138 9.88 -7.42 -12.17
N PHE A 139 8.87 -6.59 -11.99
CA PHE A 139 8.74 -5.71 -10.82
C PHE A 139 7.54 -6.10 -9.98
N PHE A 140 7.76 -6.27 -8.68
CA PHE A 140 6.71 -6.48 -7.69
C PHE A 140 6.65 -5.25 -6.79
N VAL A 141 5.51 -4.57 -6.78
CA VAL A 141 5.27 -3.38 -5.96
C VAL A 141 4.31 -3.78 -4.85
N VAL A 142 4.82 -4.02 -3.66
CA VAL A 142 4.06 -4.45 -2.49
C VAL A 142 3.47 -3.22 -1.81
N SER A 143 2.15 -3.09 -1.88
CA SER A 143 1.35 -2.01 -1.29
C SER A 143 0.46 -2.58 -0.21
N THR A 144 0.35 -1.90 0.93
CA THR A 144 -0.54 -2.36 2.02
C THR A 144 -2.01 -2.16 1.71
N VAL A 145 -2.37 -1.38 0.68
CA VAL A 145 -3.75 -1.05 0.30
C VAL A 145 -4.04 -1.35 -1.17
N PRO A 146 -5.32 -1.56 -1.56
CA PRO A 146 -5.71 -1.89 -2.92
C PRO A 146 -5.44 -0.76 -3.92
N PHE A 147 -5.15 -1.12 -5.15
CA PHE A 147 -4.74 -0.20 -6.22
C PHE A 147 -5.92 0.24 -7.10
N MET A 148 -6.73 -0.71 -7.57
CA MET A 148 -7.86 -0.44 -8.48
C MET A 148 -9.23 -0.45 -7.79
N ILE A 149 -9.36 -1.18 -6.69
CA ILE A 149 -10.65 -1.37 -6.00
C ILE A 149 -10.77 -0.40 -4.83
N PRO A 150 -11.86 0.40 -4.75
CA PRO A 150 -12.14 1.26 -3.60
C PRO A 150 -12.26 0.48 -2.29
N HIS A 151 -11.84 1.09 -1.19
CA HIS A 151 -12.07 0.62 0.18
C HIS A 151 -12.91 1.64 0.94
N ALA A 152 -14.17 1.75 0.53
CA ALA A 152 -15.10 2.78 1.00
C ALA A 152 -15.81 2.41 2.31
N GLY A 153 -15.91 1.12 2.62
CA GLY A 153 -16.61 0.64 3.82
C GLY A 153 -15.69 0.00 4.86
N ALA A 154 -16.26 -0.43 5.99
CA ALA A 154 -15.53 -1.03 7.13
C ALA A 154 -15.91 -2.49 7.42
N GLY A 155 -16.46 -3.21 6.44
CA GLY A 155 -16.76 -4.64 6.60
C GLY A 155 -17.85 -4.87 7.64
N GLY A 156 -18.87 -4.00 7.62
CA GLY A 156 -19.98 -3.99 8.57
C GLY A 156 -19.67 -3.37 9.94
N PHE A 157 -18.58 -2.63 10.09
CA PHE A 157 -18.32 -1.74 11.23
C PHE A 157 -18.63 -0.28 10.89
N GLU A 158 -18.64 0.58 11.91
CA GLU A 158 -18.78 2.04 11.72
C GLU A 158 -17.57 2.60 10.94
N ALA A 159 -17.84 3.61 10.12
CA ALA A 159 -16.85 4.28 9.29
C ALA A 159 -17.17 5.77 9.23
N ALA A 160 -16.14 6.60 9.05
CA ALA A 160 -16.32 8.01 8.75
C ALA A 160 -16.86 8.21 7.32
N ASP A 161 -17.63 9.28 7.11
CA ASP A 161 -18.26 9.59 5.80
C ASP A 161 -17.25 9.74 4.65
N ASN A 162 -16.03 10.19 4.94
CA ASN A 162 -14.95 10.38 3.96
C ASN A 162 -14.02 9.16 3.85
N LYS A 163 -14.45 7.98 4.31
CA LYS A 163 -13.61 6.78 4.30
C LYS A 163 -13.25 6.37 2.87
N GLU A 164 -11.95 6.25 2.63
CA GLU A 164 -11.36 5.60 1.49
C GLU A 164 -9.88 5.38 1.80
N GLU A 165 -9.46 4.13 1.95
CA GLU A 165 -8.06 3.82 2.31
C GLU A 165 -7.21 3.35 1.12
N ALA A 166 -7.82 3.16 -0.06
CA ALA A 166 -7.16 2.64 -1.25
C ALA A 166 -6.55 3.73 -2.15
N TRP A 167 -5.76 3.34 -3.14
CA TRP A 167 -5.18 4.24 -4.14
C TRP A 167 -6.23 4.99 -4.98
N THR A 168 -7.50 4.58 -4.92
CA THR A 168 -8.66 5.23 -5.52
C THR A 168 -9.05 6.56 -4.86
N ALA A 169 -8.50 6.88 -3.68
CA ALA A 169 -8.51 8.23 -3.12
C ALA A 169 -7.43 9.15 -3.73
N PHE A 170 -6.40 8.58 -4.36
CA PHE A 170 -5.18 9.26 -4.81
C PHE A 170 -5.00 9.09 -6.32
N ILE A 171 -6.06 9.37 -7.09
CA ILE A 171 -6.13 9.03 -8.53
C ILE A 171 -4.97 9.67 -9.30
N ALA A 172 -4.64 10.93 -9.03
CA ALA A 172 -3.58 11.63 -9.74
C ALA A 172 -2.21 10.93 -9.61
N GLU A 173 -1.88 10.45 -8.41
CA GLU A 173 -0.63 9.73 -8.18
C GLU A 173 -0.68 8.31 -8.76
N ARG A 174 -1.80 7.60 -8.58
CA ARG A 174 -2.00 6.26 -9.15
C ARG A 174 -1.80 6.25 -10.67
N GLU A 175 -2.45 7.18 -11.37
CA GLU A 175 -2.36 7.28 -12.83
C GLU A 175 -0.97 7.70 -13.30
N LEU A 176 -0.25 8.53 -12.53
CA LEU A 176 1.14 8.85 -12.80
C LEU A 176 2.03 7.61 -12.68
N LEU A 177 1.89 6.81 -11.62
CA LEU A 177 2.64 5.56 -11.47
C LEU A 177 2.39 4.60 -12.64
N ILE A 178 1.12 4.39 -13.02
CA ILE A 178 0.76 3.54 -14.16
C ILE A 178 1.44 4.05 -15.44
N ALA A 179 1.36 5.36 -15.72
CA ALA A 179 1.94 5.95 -16.92
C ALA A 179 3.46 5.83 -16.98
N GLU A 180 4.16 5.92 -15.84
CA GLU A 180 5.62 5.69 -15.81
C GLU A 180 5.97 4.20 -15.94
N TRP A 181 5.18 3.31 -15.34
CA TRP A 181 5.39 1.86 -15.45
C TRP A 181 5.17 1.33 -16.87
N GLU A 182 4.20 1.86 -17.61
CA GLU A 182 3.99 1.49 -19.02
C GLU A 182 5.23 1.77 -19.89
N LYS A 183 5.99 2.82 -19.58
CA LYS A 183 7.22 3.17 -20.32
C LYS A 183 8.35 2.17 -20.11
N LEU A 184 8.30 1.37 -19.04
CA LEU A 184 9.32 0.36 -18.75
C LEU A 184 9.28 -0.81 -19.74
N GLY A 185 8.12 -1.06 -20.37
CA GLY A 185 7.93 -2.21 -21.27
C GLY A 185 8.13 -3.57 -20.57
N LYS A 186 7.97 -3.61 -19.25
CA LYS A 186 8.19 -4.77 -18.37
C LYS A 186 6.95 -4.98 -17.49
N PRO A 187 6.61 -6.23 -17.11
CA PRO A 187 5.50 -6.48 -16.22
C PRO A 187 5.71 -5.85 -14.84
N VAL A 188 4.67 -5.19 -14.34
CA VAL A 188 4.61 -4.65 -12.98
C VAL A 188 3.42 -5.28 -12.26
N PHE A 189 3.70 -5.93 -11.15
CA PHE A 189 2.74 -6.62 -10.30
C PHE A 189 2.55 -5.83 -9.01
N VAL A 190 1.41 -5.18 -8.84
CA VAL A 190 1.05 -4.51 -7.59
C VAL A 190 0.45 -5.56 -6.65
N MET A 191 1.16 -5.89 -5.58
CA MET A 191 0.73 -6.89 -4.60
C MET A 191 0.04 -6.18 -3.44
N THR A 192 -1.25 -6.43 -3.21
CA THR A 192 -2.10 -5.65 -2.30
C THR A 192 -2.79 -6.48 -1.21
N GLY A 193 -3.35 -5.79 -0.21
CA GLY A 193 -4.09 -6.34 0.92
C GLY A 193 -5.24 -5.42 1.38
N ASP A 194 -5.47 -5.32 2.69
CA ASP A 194 -6.47 -4.46 3.37
C ASP A 194 -7.95 -4.87 3.17
N LEU A 195 -8.38 -5.08 1.92
CA LEU A 195 -9.79 -5.34 1.59
C LEU A 195 -10.35 -6.68 2.08
N HIS A 196 -9.51 -7.52 2.70
CA HIS A 196 -9.90 -8.84 3.18
C HIS A 196 -10.65 -9.62 2.09
N ASN A 197 -10.20 -9.51 0.86
CA ASN A 197 -10.66 -10.26 -0.29
C ASN A 197 -9.45 -10.50 -1.19
N SER A 198 -9.56 -11.49 -2.06
CA SER A 198 -8.49 -11.85 -2.99
C SER A 198 -8.93 -11.60 -4.41
N PHE A 199 -8.03 -11.11 -5.26
CA PHE A 199 -8.34 -10.88 -6.68
C PHE A 199 -7.12 -10.80 -7.57
N ALA A 200 -7.33 -11.10 -8.84
CA ALA A 200 -6.39 -10.89 -9.93
C ALA A 200 -7.01 -9.88 -10.91
N ILE A 201 -6.37 -8.73 -11.07
CA ILE A 201 -6.87 -7.63 -11.90
C ILE A 201 -5.84 -7.32 -12.97
N LYS A 202 -6.27 -7.39 -14.23
CA LYS A 202 -5.50 -6.88 -15.35
C LYS A 202 -5.81 -5.39 -15.53
N ILE A 203 -4.80 -4.54 -15.35
CA ILE A 203 -4.93 -3.07 -15.43
C ILE A 203 -4.56 -2.61 -16.85
N THR A 204 -3.45 -3.13 -17.37
CA THR A 204 -2.98 -2.95 -18.75
C THR A 204 -2.44 -4.28 -19.26
N ASP A 205 -1.81 -4.30 -20.44
CA ASP A 205 -1.16 -5.52 -20.92
C ASP A 205 0.09 -5.92 -20.10
N SER A 206 0.70 -4.97 -19.37
CA SER A 206 1.90 -5.19 -18.57
C SER A 206 1.70 -4.94 -17.07
N ILE A 207 0.63 -4.27 -16.66
CA ILE A 207 0.41 -3.90 -15.26
C ILE A 207 -0.77 -4.68 -14.69
N TRP A 208 -0.54 -5.28 -13.54
CA TRP A 208 -1.48 -6.18 -12.86
C TRP A 208 -1.55 -5.84 -11.38
N GLU A 209 -2.70 -6.07 -10.79
CA GLU A 209 -2.87 -6.07 -9.34
C GLU A 209 -3.27 -7.46 -8.85
N PHE A 210 -2.62 -7.90 -7.77
CA PHE A 210 -2.90 -9.15 -7.07
C PHE A 210 -3.13 -8.85 -5.60
N CYS A 211 -4.39 -8.86 -5.16
CA CYS A 211 -4.75 -8.74 -3.75
C CYS A 211 -4.92 -10.12 -3.14
N CYS A 212 -4.44 -10.32 -1.91
CA CYS A 212 -4.62 -11.57 -1.20
C CYS A 212 -5.00 -11.34 0.27
N GLY A 213 -6.01 -12.06 0.73
CA GLY A 213 -6.49 -12.06 2.11
C GLY A 213 -7.97 -12.43 2.23
N PRO A 214 -8.51 -12.44 3.47
CA PRO A 214 -7.80 -12.25 4.73
C PRO A 214 -7.24 -13.57 5.26
N HIS A 215 -6.32 -13.52 6.23
CA HIS A 215 -5.97 -14.73 7.01
C HIS A 215 -6.77 -14.83 8.32
N ASN A 216 -7.10 -13.70 8.94
CA ASN A 216 -7.62 -13.64 10.31
C ASN A 216 -8.68 -12.54 10.53
N SER A 217 -9.30 -12.03 9.47
CA SER A 217 -10.32 -10.98 9.53
C SER A 217 -11.56 -11.37 8.73
N VAL A 218 -12.67 -10.64 8.94
CA VAL A 218 -13.86 -10.82 8.11
C VAL A 218 -13.61 -10.23 6.72
N ASN A 219 -14.12 -10.90 5.70
CA ASN A 219 -14.12 -10.40 4.34
C ASN A 219 -15.08 -9.22 4.19
N HIS A 220 -14.69 -8.24 3.37
CA HIS A 220 -15.56 -7.14 2.96
C HIS A 220 -16.64 -7.63 1.98
N VAL A 221 -17.79 -6.94 1.97
CA VAL A 221 -18.87 -7.20 1.01
C VAL A 221 -18.70 -6.24 -0.16
N PRO A 222 -18.41 -6.72 -1.38
CA PRO A 222 -18.11 -5.83 -2.50
C PRO A 222 -19.20 -4.80 -2.80
N ARG A 223 -20.48 -5.18 -2.69
CA ARG A 223 -21.62 -4.26 -2.87
C ARG A 223 -21.59 -3.06 -1.92
N ASP A 224 -21.19 -3.30 -0.67
CA ASP A 224 -21.34 -2.32 0.41
C ASP A 224 -20.00 -1.59 0.69
N ASP A 225 -18.86 -2.24 0.45
CA ASP A 225 -17.54 -1.76 0.84
C ASP A 225 -16.60 -1.42 -0.34
N GLU A 226 -16.88 -1.93 -1.54
CA GLU A 226 -15.94 -1.94 -2.69
C GLU A 226 -16.55 -1.36 -3.98
N MET A 227 -17.55 -0.47 -3.82
CA MET A 227 -18.28 0.19 -4.92
C MET A 227 -18.94 -0.81 -5.90
N ASP A 228 -19.47 -1.91 -5.38
CA ASP A 228 -20.23 -2.92 -6.12
C ASP A 228 -19.51 -3.44 -7.37
N ARG A 229 -18.19 -3.62 -7.27
CA ARG A 229 -17.43 -4.29 -8.31
C ARG A 229 -17.98 -5.71 -8.57
N PRO A 230 -17.90 -6.23 -9.80
CA PRO A 230 -18.29 -7.62 -10.07
C PRO A 230 -17.25 -8.63 -9.55
N ALA A 231 -17.65 -9.90 -9.46
CA ALA A 231 -16.72 -10.99 -9.15
C ALA A 231 -15.68 -11.21 -10.27
N THR A 232 -16.07 -11.01 -11.52
CA THR A 232 -15.22 -11.10 -12.71
C THR A 232 -15.70 -10.14 -13.79
N GLY A 233 -14.80 -9.72 -14.68
CA GLY A 233 -15.09 -8.89 -15.85
C GLY A 233 -14.71 -7.43 -15.65
N MET A 234 -15.21 -6.59 -16.56
CA MET A 234 -14.85 -5.17 -16.61
C MET A 234 -15.41 -4.41 -15.40
N PHE A 235 -14.53 -3.64 -14.76
CA PHE A 235 -14.87 -2.69 -13.72
C PHE A 235 -14.23 -1.33 -14.06
N LYS A 236 -14.91 -0.24 -13.72
CA LYS A 236 -14.38 1.11 -13.94
C LYS A 236 -14.62 1.97 -12.72
N PHE A 237 -13.54 2.51 -12.17
CA PHE A 237 -13.59 3.51 -11.12
C PHE A 237 -12.65 4.68 -11.43
N GLY A 238 -13.20 5.88 -11.38
CA GLY A 238 -12.50 7.09 -11.86
C GLY A 238 -12.16 7.01 -13.35
N PRO A 239 -10.95 7.44 -13.77
CA PRO A 239 -10.62 7.54 -15.19
C PRO A 239 -10.35 6.18 -15.86
N ARG A 240 -10.04 5.13 -15.08
CA ARG A 240 -9.50 3.87 -15.59
C ARG A 240 -10.46 2.70 -15.40
N ALA A 241 -10.62 1.91 -16.46
CA ALA A 241 -11.23 0.60 -16.41
C ALA A 241 -10.15 -0.49 -16.25
N CYS A 242 -10.51 -1.60 -15.62
CA CYS A 242 -9.68 -2.78 -15.49
C CYS A 242 -10.52 -4.05 -15.71
N ASP A 243 -9.86 -5.17 -16.00
CA ASP A 243 -10.49 -6.48 -16.12
C ASP A 243 -10.20 -7.31 -14.86
N ILE A 244 -11.22 -7.54 -14.04
CA ILE A 244 -11.14 -8.43 -12.88
C ILE A 244 -11.18 -9.86 -13.41
N ARG A 245 -10.01 -10.51 -13.49
CA ARG A 245 -9.89 -11.87 -14.02
C ARG A 245 -10.52 -12.89 -13.09
N TRP A 246 -10.35 -12.67 -11.80
CA TRP A 246 -10.91 -13.49 -10.72
C TRP A 246 -10.95 -12.67 -9.43
N SER A 247 -11.93 -12.94 -8.59
CA SER A 247 -11.94 -12.47 -7.20
C SER A 247 -12.70 -13.42 -6.28
N SER A 248 -12.28 -13.48 -5.03
CA SER A 248 -13.18 -13.90 -3.95
C SER A 248 -14.32 -12.88 -3.87
N TYR A 249 -15.52 -13.39 -3.61
CA TYR A 249 -16.72 -12.58 -3.64
C TYR A 249 -17.68 -12.97 -2.53
N ILE A 250 -18.03 -11.99 -1.69
CA ILE A 250 -18.95 -12.18 -0.58
C ILE A 250 -20.29 -11.58 -0.93
N LEU A 251 -21.34 -12.38 -0.83
CA LEU A 251 -22.70 -11.90 -1.06
C LEU A 251 -23.21 -11.13 0.18
N PRO A 252 -24.02 -10.08 -0.03
CA PRO A 252 -24.48 -9.21 1.04
C PRO A 252 -25.49 -9.86 2.01
N ASP A 253 -26.03 -11.03 1.67
CA ASP A 253 -26.98 -11.80 2.48
C ASP A 253 -26.30 -12.67 3.56
N LEU A 254 -24.97 -12.76 3.56
CA LEU A 254 -24.21 -13.42 4.62
C LEU A 254 -24.08 -12.51 5.84
N ASP A 255 -24.37 -13.02 7.03
CA ASP A 255 -24.11 -12.31 8.29
C ASP A 255 -22.62 -12.06 8.47
N ARG A 256 -22.24 -10.95 9.13
CA ARG A 256 -20.84 -10.48 9.22
C ARG A 256 -19.87 -11.56 9.68
N MET A 257 -20.24 -12.34 10.71
CA MET A 257 -19.36 -13.37 11.28
C MET A 257 -19.24 -14.62 10.39
N GLU A 258 -20.13 -14.80 9.41
CA GLU A 258 -20.07 -15.91 8.47
C GLU A 258 -19.17 -15.61 7.26
N ARG A 259 -18.64 -14.39 7.15
CA ARG A 259 -17.79 -13.91 6.05
C ARG A 259 -16.29 -14.16 6.29
N MET A 260 -15.91 -15.30 6.87
CA MET A 260 -14.50 -15.59 7.20
C MET A 260 -13.91 -16.62 6.24
N TYR A 261 -13.70 -16.22 4.98
CA TYR A 261 -13.21 -17.07 3.88
C TYR A 261 -11.76 -16.73 3.56
N PRO A 262 -10.79 -17.38 4.23
CA PRO A 262 -9.40 -17.03 4.07
C PRO A 262 -8.84 -17.55 2.75
N HIS A 263 -7.88 -16.82 2.20
CA HIS A 263 -7.10 -17.25 1.04
C HIS A 263 -5.63 -16.93 1.28
N PHE A 264 -4.75 -17.71 0.66
CA PHE A 264 -3.34 -17.37 0.51
C PHE A 264 -2.94 -17.48 -0.95
N ALA A 265 -1.89 -16.73 -1.32
CA ALA A 265 -1.35 -16.75 -2.68
C ALA A 265 0.09 -17.26 -2.69
N VAL A 266 0.42 -18.05 -3.71
CA VAL A 266 1.79 -18.46 -4.03
C VAL A 266 2.19 -17.81 -5.35
N VAL A 267 3.30 -17.07 -5.33
CA VAL A 267 3.91 -16.47 -6.52
C VAL A 267 5.07 -17.34 -6.95
N GLN A 268 4.90 -18.05 -8.07
CA GLN A 268 5.95 -18.86 -8.68
C GLN A 268 6.66 -18.07 -9.78
N VAL A 269 7.96 -17.82 -9.60
CA VAL A 269 8.80 -17.12 -10.59
C VAL A 269 9.61 -18.14 -11.38
N ASN A 270 9.20 -18.39 -12.61
CA ASN A 270 9.83 -19.31 -13.55
C ASN A 270 10.83 -18.55 -14.44
N ASN A 271 12.00 -18.24 -13.88
CA ASN A 271 13.05 -17.50 -14.58
C ASN A 271 14.32 -18.32 -14.89
N VAL A 272 14.50 -19.45 -14.21
CA VAL A 272 15.61 -20.38 -14.44
C VAL A 272 15.11 -21.82 -14.46
N PHE A 273 15.85 -22.70 -15.12
CA PHE A 273 15.68 -24.15 -15.03
C PHE A 273 17.00 -24.83 -14.68
N ASN A 274 16.91 -25.98 -14.00
CA ASN A 274 18.08 -26.78 -13.69
C ASN A 274 18.45 -27.65 -14.90
N MET A 275 19.64 -27.47 -15.46
CA MET A 275 20.16 -28.26 -16.56
C MET A 275 21.63 -28.62 -16.28
N PRO A 276 21.90 -29.54 -15.35
CA PRO A 276 23.26 -29.90 -14.99
C PRO A 276 23.97 -30.64 -16.13
N GLN A 277 25.31 -30.66 -16.09
CA GLN A 277 26.10 -31.46 -17.02
C GLN A 277 26.08 -32.96 -16.69
N LYS A 278 25.77 -33.31 -15.43
CA LYS A 278 25.62 -34.69 -14.94
C LYS A 278 24.32 -34.80 -14.15
N LEU A 279 23.63 -35.93 -14.30
CA LEU A 279 22.40 -36.19 -13.56
C LEU A 279 22.66 -36.15 -12.05
N GLY A 280 21.83 -35.39 -11.31
CA GLY A 280 21.96 -35.19 -9.87
C GLY A 280 22.70 -33.91 -9.46
N ASP A 281 23.43 -33.26 -10.36
CA ASP A 281 24.07 -31.96 -10.09
C ASP A 281 23.09 -30.78 -10.30
N THR A 282 23.57 -29.56 -10.07
CA THR A 282 22.82 -28.32 -10.30
C THR A 282 23.57 -27.38 -11.24
N ARG A 283 22.88 -26.88 -12.28
CA ARG A 283 23.30 -25.73 -13.09
C ARG A 283 22.07 -24.94 -13.51
N TRP A 284 21.93 -23.73 -12.98
CA TRP A 284 20.84 -22.83 -13.34
C TRP A 284 21.08 -22.19 -14.71
N VAL A 285 20.08 -22.28 -15.58
CA VAL A 285 20.07 -21.64 -16.90
C VAL A 285 18.84 -20.76 -16.99
N ALA A 286 19.01 -19.51 -17.41
CA ALA A 286 17.90 -18.57 -17.56
C ALA A 286 16.96 -18.98 -18.69
N PHE A 287 15.65 -18.85 -18.46
CA PHE A 287 14.67 -18.95 -19.53
C PHE A 287 14.77 -17.73 -20.47
N PRO A 288 14.70 -17.92 -21.80
CA PRO A 288 14.63 -16.79 -22.73
C PRO A 288 13.36 -15.94 -22.58
N HIS A 289 12.27 -16.57 -22.12
CA HIS A 289 10.99 -15.93 -21.86
C HIS A 289 10.51 -16.38 -20.48
N PRO A 290 10.93 -15.69 -19.42
CA PRO A 290 10.54 -16.08 -18.08
C PRO A 290 9.05 -15.79 -17.84
N GLN A 291 8.49 -16.43 -16.83
CA GLN A 291 7.06 -16.33 -16.49
C GLN A 291 6.88 -16.19 -14.98
N VAL A 292 5.85 -15.45 -14.57
CA VAL A 292 5.34 -15.43 -13.21
C VAL A 292 3.96 -16.09 -13.22
N VAL A 293 3.71 -16.99 -12.27
CA VAL A 293 2.38 -17.57 -12.03
C VAL A 293 1.94 -17.20 -10.63
N VAL A 294 0.81 -16.51 -10.51
CA VAL A 294 0.19 -16.19 -9.23
C VAL A 294 -0.97 -17.16 -9.01
N GLN A 295 -0.92 -17.93 -7.94
CA GLN A 295 -1.89 -18.97 -7.63
C GLN A 295 -2.58 -18.67 -6.31
N TYR A 296 -3.90 -18.70 -6.29
CA TYR A 296 -4.73 -18.53 -5.10
C TYR A 296 -5.23 -19.88 -4.61
N PHE A 297 -5.22 -20.03 -3.29
CA PHE A 297 -5.67 -21.24 -2.61
C PHE A 297 -6.63 -20.87 -1.49
N ASP A 298 -7.65 -21.70 -1.30
CA ASP A 298 -8.52 -21.66 -0.13
C ASP A 298 -7.66 -21.90 1.12
N GLY A 299 -7.75 -20.99 2.09
CA GLY A 299 -6.91 -20.99 3.29
C GLY A 299 -7.28 -22.06 4.32
N ARG A 300 -8.39 -22.76 4.16
CA ARG A 300 -8.83 -23.84 5.05
C ARG A 300 -8.52 -25.22 4.47
N THR A 301 -8.69 -25.40 3.17
CA THR A 301 -8.53 -26.70 2.49
C THR A 301 -7.18 -26.82 1.78
N GLY A 302 -6.57 -25.71 1.38
CA GLY A 302 -5.40 -25.68 0.51
C GLY A 302 -5.71 -26.06 -0.94
N GLU A 303 -6.99 -26.12 -1.33
CA GLU A 303 -7.40 -26.33 -2.72
C GLU A 303 -7.13 -25.08 -3.55
N MET A 304 -6.70 -25.27 -4.80
CA MET A 304 -6.40 -24.15 -5.70
C MET A 304 -7.70 -23.60 -6.30
N ASP A 305 -7.97 -22.31 -6.08
CA ASP A 305 -9.15 -21.62 -6.61
C ASP A 305 -8.88 -20.95 -7.95
N TYR A 306 -7.68 -20.38 -8.13
CA TYR A 306 -7.34 -19.63 -9.32
C TYR A 306 -5.83 -19.61 -9.59
N ALA A 307 -5.46 -19.46 -10.86
CA ALA A 307 -4.08 -19.21 -11.26
C ALA A 307 -4.02 -18.26 -12.46
N GLU A 308 -3.15 -17.26 -12.40
CA GLU A 308 -2.87 -16.35 -13.52
C GLU A 308 -1.40 -16.47 -13.89
N ALA A 309 -1.12 -16.63 -15.18
CA ALA A 309 0.24 -16.77 -15.70
C ALA A 309 0.58 -15.58 -16.61
N ILE A 310 1.62 -14.84 -16.25
CA ILE A 310 2.11 -13.67 -16.97
C ILE A 310 3.52 -13.94 -17.45
N SER A 311 3.69 -13.96 -18.77
CA SER A 311 5.00 -14.16 -19.39
C SER A 311 5.56 -12.84 -19.90
N MET A 312 6.88 -12.73 -19.93
CA MET A 312 7.54 -11.64 -20.66
C MET A 312 7.09 -11.64 -22.14
N PRO A 313 6.88 -10.47 -22.75
CA PRO A 313 6.63 -10.37 -24.17
C PRO A 313 7.70 -11.11 -24.98
N ARG A 314 7.29 -11.85 -26.01
CA ARG A 314 8.24 -12.42 -26.96
C ARG A 314 8.81 -11.29 -27.81
N LYS A 315 10.14 -11.18 -27.86
CA LYS A 315 10.85 -10.28 -28.77
C LYS A 315 10.79 -10.79 -30.20
#